data_AF-A0A2E2U9V3-F1
#
_entry.id   AF-A0A2E2U9V3-F1
#
_cell.length_a   1.000
_cell.length_b   1.000
_cell.length_c   1.000
_cell.angle_alpha   90.00
_cell.angle_beta   90.00
_cell.angle_gamma   90.00
#
_symmetry.space_group_name_H-M   'P 1'
#
loop_
_entity.id
_entity.type
_entity.pdbx_description
1 polymer ?
#
loop_
_entity_poly.entity_id
_entity_poly.type
_entity_poly.pdbx_seq_one_letter_code
_entity_poly.pdbx_strand_id
1 'polypeptide(L)'
;MNTHELFWNQLDLIQNVLHLDDKNFASFFELTSSEYLKLKSTKTYPKVSSLDHFCKRLKVSQSQLFEGDINYMNLKERFLSTPNELPYRYRYGALSKSRTIINLFNYIETAYGLKLKLALIEQLGIPSYLLDSPEHQININLITDLCHLLQKIGFTKSEFVNLGLASFYTNYGNSFGQYLRKHRNIEEMFDDLCSNLSHEFEKNFSYKLEHINDNNIIVLAKPTEQAKELLGTHLVGTPDACLTKQGVFATFPRYLGYQYSKVEKTHCLYENHSLTKYSINFY
;
A
#
# COMPACT_ATOMS: atom_id res chain seq x y z
N MET A 1 12.91 -18.45 -13.62
CA MET A 1 14.20 -17.91 -13.14
C MET A 1 14.97 -19.07 -12.54
N ASN A 2 16.23 -19.28 -12.93
CA ASN A 2 17.04 -20.35 -12.31
C ASN A 2 17.36 -19.95 -10.86
N THR A 3 17.39 -20.91 -9.92
CA THR A 3 17.82 -20.74 -8.52
C THR A 3 19.10 -19.91 -8.39
N HIS A 4 20.02 -20.08 -9.33
CA HIS A 4 21.27 -19.30 -9.39
C HIS A 4 21.07 -17.81 -9.67
N GLU A 5 20.20 -17.48 -10.62
CA GLU A 5 19.84 -16.08 -10.91
C GLU A 5 19.06 -15.46 -9.76
N LEU A 6 18.13 -16.23 -9.19
CA LEU A 6 17.34 -15.82 -8.02
C LEU A 6 18.28 -15.45 -6.87
N PHE A 7 19.22 -16.32 -6.50
CA PHE A 7 20.19 -16.08 -5.44
C PHE A 7 20.93 -14.74 -5.60
N TRP A 8 21.49 -14.47 -6.79
CA TRP A 8 22.21 -13.22 -7.03
C TRP A 8 21.30 -12.00 -7.04
N ASN A 9 20.09 -12.12 -7.57
CA ASN A 9 19.09 -11.06 -7.49
C ASN A 9 18.74 -10.73 -6.04
N GLN A 10 18.65 -11.74 -5.16
CA GLN A 10 18.42 -11.54 -3.73
C GLN A 10 19.59 -10.81 -3.07
N LEU A 11 20.84 -11.18 -3.39
CA LEU A 11 22.01 -10.48 -2.87
C LEU A 11 22.06 -9.02 -3.31
N ASP A 12 21.77 -8.74 -4.58
CA ASP A 12 21.69 -7.37 -5.10
C ASP A 12 20.57 -6.58 -4.40
N LEU A 13 19.41 -7.20 -4.17
CA LEU A 13 18.31 -6.55 -3.43
C LEU A 13 18.69 -6.25 -1.98
N ILE A 14 19.30 -7.19 -1.26
CA ILE A 14 19.79 -6.95 0.11
C ILE A 14 20.81 -5.82 0.12
N GLN A 15 21.80 -5.85 -0.77
CA GLN A 15 22.84 -4.84 -0.85
C GLN A 15 22.24 -3.44 -1.05
N ASN A 16 21.29 -3.33 -1.99
CA ASN A 16 20.59 -2.08 -2.28
C ASN A 16 19.75 -1.60 -1.09
N VAL A 17 18.99 -2.49 -0.45
CA VAL A 17 18.10 -2.17 0.67
C VAL A 17 18.87 -1.69 1.91
N LEU A 18 20.07 -2.24 2.14
CA LEU A 18 20.93 -1.86 3.26
C LEU A 18 21.86 -0.67 2.94
N HIS A 19 21.82 -0.15 1.71
CA HIS A 19 22.71 0.92 1.21
C HIS A 19 24.20 0.62 1.42
N LEU A 20 24.60 -0.63 1.19
CA LEU A 20 25.98 -1.07 1.40
C LEU A 20 26.76 -1.04 0.08
N ASP A 21 27.91 -0.37 0.07
CA ASP A 21 28.88 -0.52 -1.02
C ASP A 21 29.45 -1.95 -1.08
N ASP A 22 30.08 -2.32 -2.20
CA ASP A 22 30.61 -3.69 -2.40
C ASP A 22 31.65 -4.08 -1.32
N LYS A 23 32.38 -3.12 -0.74
CA LYS A 23 33.37 -3.38 0.30
C LYS A 23 32.70 -3.75 1.63
N ASN A 24 31.73 -2.95 2.05
CA ASN A 24 30.98 -3.19 3.28
C ASN A 24 30.12 -4.44 3.14
N PHE A 25 29.53 -4.68 1.97
CA PHE A 25 28.75 -5.89 1.70
C PHE A 25 29.62 -7.16 1.67
N ALA A 26 30.82 -7.11 1.09
CA ALA A 26 31.81 -8.21 1.14
C ALA A 26 32.14 -8.63 2.57
N SER A 27 32.19 -7.68 3.50
CA SER A 27 32.52 -7.95 4.91
C SER A 27 31.51 -8.88 5.61
N PHE A 28 30.26 -8.97 5.12
CA PHE A 28 29.25 -9.89 5.66
C PHE A 28 29.57 -11.35 5.35
N PHE A 29 30.24 -11.60 4.23
CA PHE A 29 30.71 -12.92 3.80
C PHE A 29 32.10 -13.28 4.36
N GLU A 30 32.71 -12.37 5.13
CA GLU A 30 34.11 -12.44 5.56
C GLU A 30 35.08 -12.53 4.37
N LEU A 31 34.76 -11.79 3.30
CA LEU A 31 35.56 -11.69 2.09
C LEU A 31 36.20 -10.31 1.97
N THR A 32 37.31 -10.24 1.24
CA THR A 32 37.83 -8.98 0.74
C THR A 32 36.95 -8.44 -0.39
N SER A 33 37.02 -7.13 -0.62
CA SER A 33 36.30 -6.49 -1.73
C SER A 33 36.65 -7.10 -3.10
N SER A 34 37.91 -7.46 -3.34
CA SER A 34 38.35 -8.09 -4.58
C SER A 34 37.76 -9.49 -4.78
N GLU A 35 37.72 -10.30 -3.72
CA GLU A 35 37.11 -11.64 -3.77
C GLU A 35 35.60 -11.54 -4.05
N TYR A 36 34.90 -10.63 -3.38
CA TYR A 36 33.47 -10.43 -3.61
C TYR A 36 33.16 -9.96 -5.04
N LEU A 37 33.92 -9.00 -5.58
CA LEU A 37 33.77 -8.56 -6.97
C LEU A 37 34.04 -9.68 -7.98
N LYS A 38 34.99 -10.58 -7.70
CA LYS A 38 35.23 -11.76 -8.52
C LYS A 38 34.04 -12.73 -8.45
N LEU A 39 33.48 -13.00 -7.26
CA LEU A 39 32.27 -13.82 -7.12
C LEU A 39 31.09 -13.19 -7.89
N LYS A 40 30.84 -11.88 -7.73
CA LYS A 40 29.75 -11.14 -8.38
C LYS A 40 29.87 -11.13 -9.90
N SER A 41 31.07 -10.91 -10.45
CA SER A 41 31.31 -10.90 -11.91
C SER A 41 31.22 -12.29 -12.55
N THR A 42 31.73 -13.32 -11.86
CA THR A 42 31.62 -14.73 -12.31
C THR A 42 30.27 -15.35 -11.96
N LYS A 43 29.45 -14.65 -11.19
CA LYS A 43 28.24 -15.14 -10.52
C LYS A 43 28.46 -16.47 -9.80
N THR A 44 29.64 -16.76 -9.24
CA THR A 44 29.89 -18.05 -8.55
C THR A 44 29.44 -18.02 -7.09
N TYR A 45 28.82 -19.10 -6.59
CA TYR A 45 28.38 -19.12 -5.18
C TYR A 45 29.54 -18.90 -4.20
N PRO A 46 29.34 -18.12 -3.12
CA PRO A 46 30.27 -18.08 -2.00
C PRO A 46 30.47 -19.47 -1.40
N LYS A 47 31.59 -19.66 -0.70
CA LYS A 47 31.78 -20.87 0.13
C LYS A 47 30.65 -20.96 1.15
N VAL A 48 30.22 -22.18 1.49
CA VAL A 48 29.14 -22.41 2.48
C VAL A 48 29.41 -21.68 3.79
N SER A 49 30.65 -21.70 4.29
CA SER A 49 31.04 -20.97 5.49
C SER A 49 30.80 -19.46 5.37
N SER A 50 31.25 -18.84 4.27
CA SER A 50 31.01 -17.41 4.00
C SER A 50 29.52 -17.09 3.92
N LEU A 51 28.72 -17.98 3.33
CA LEU A 51 27.28 -17.84 3.27
C LEU A 51 26.62 -17.96 4.65
N ASP A 52 27.10 -18.86 5.51
CA ASP A 52 26.65 -18.98 6.90
C ASP A 52 26.94 -17.72 7.71
N HIS A 53 28.14 -17.14 7.57
CA HIS A 53 28.49 -15.87 8.21
C HIS A 53 27.56 -14.74 7.77
N PHE A 54 27.29 -14.64 6.47
CA PHE A 54 26.35 -13.67 5.90
C PHE A 54 24.94 -13.83 6.49
N CYS A 55 24.40 -15.05 6.41
CA CYS A 55 23.07 -15.41 6.92
C CYS A 55 22.92 -15.09 8.42
N LYS A 56 23.92 -15.46 9.21
CA LYS A 56 23.95 -15.23 10.66
C LYS A 56 23.95 -13.74 11.00
N ARG A 57 24.76 -12.92 10.32
CA ARG A 57 24.83 -11.47 10.56
C ARG A 57 23.52 -10.76 10.22
N LEU A 58 22.89 -11.17 9.13
CA LEU A 58 21.63 -10.58 8.67
C LEU A 58 20.37 -11.20 9.31
N LYS A 59 20.53 -12.30 10.08
CA LYS A 59 19.42 -13.10 10.63
C LYS A 59 18.42 -13.50 9.53
N VAL A 60 18.94 -14.05 8.44
CA VAL A 60 18.21 -14.62 7.29
C VAL A 60 18.70 -16.05 7.10
N SER A 61 17.82 -17.00 6.77
CA SER A 61 18.24 -18.38 6.48
C SER A 61 18.79 -18.52 5.06
N GLN A 62 19.60 -19.56 4.81
CA GLN A 62 20.01 -19.88 3.45
C GLN A 62 18.79 -20.19 2.55
N SER A 63 17.77 -20.88 3.07
CA SER A 63 16.56 -21.19 2.31
C SER A 63 15.87 -19.94 1.80
N GLN A 64 15.72 -18.91 2.65
CA GLN A 64 15.12 -17.62 2.23
C GLN A 64 15.90 -16.96 1.09
N LEU A 65 17.23 -17.05 1.06
CA LEU A 65 18.06 -16.54 -0.05
C LEU A 65 17.85 -17.32 -1.36
N PHE A 66 17.70 -18.64 -1.29
CA PHE A 66 17.53 -19.47 -2.48
C PHE A 66 16.09 -19.53 -2.99
N GLU A 67 15.11 -19.36 -2.10
CA GLU A 67 13.68 -19.39 -2.40
C GLU A 67 13.12 -18.00 -2.69
N GLY A 68 13.85 -16.95 -2.30
CA GLY A 68 13.45 -15.56 -2.49
C GLY A 68 12.44 -15.03 -1.48
N ASP A 69 12.28 -15.72 -0.35
CA ASP A 69 11.35 -15.39 0.73
C ASP A 69 12.00 -14.53 1.82
N ILE A 70 12.63 -13.42 1.40
CA ILE A 70 13.26 -12.46 2.30
C ILE A 70 12.33 -11.28 2.54
N ASN A 71 11.97 -11.05 3.81
CA ASN A 71 11.37 -9.78 4.22
C ASN A 71 12.48 -8.70 4.31
N TYR A 72 12.76 -8.08 3.16
CA TYR A 72 13.79 -7.03 3.03
C TYR A 72 13.58 -5.85 3.96
N MET A 73 12.33 -5.59 4.31
CA MET A 73 11.98 -4.44 5.12
C MET A 73 12.30 -4.67 6.59
N ASN A 74 11.95 -5.85 7.12
CA ASN A 74 12.39 -6.31 8.43
C ASN A 74 13.93 -6.36 8.49
N LEU A 75 14.58 -6.78 7.40
CA LEU A 75 16.03 -6.78 7.29
C LEU A 75 16.63 -5.37 7.41
N LYS A 76 16.06 -4.38 6.71
CA LYS A 76 16.47 -2.96 6.78
C LYS A 76 16.33 -2.41 8.20
N GLU A 77 15.17 -2.63 8.84
CA GLU A 77 14.89 -2.17 10.21
C GLU A 77 15.90 -2.72 11.23
N ARG A 78 16.13 -4.04 11.19
CA ARG A 78 17.08 -4.70 12.10
C ARG A 78 18.51 -4.17 11.92
N PHE A 79 18.87 -3.79 10.70
CA PHE A 79 20.23 -3.38 10.37
C PHE A 79 20.48 -1.89 10.65
N LEU A 80 19.57 -1.00 10.25
CA LEU A 80 19.80 0.45 10.30
C LEU A 80 19.45 1.09 11.64
N SER A 81 18.86 0.36 12.59
CA SER A 81 18.56 0.83 13.97
C SER A 81 17.88 2.21 14.04
N THR A 82 17.18 2.61 12.97
CA THR A 82 16.45 3.88 12.94
C THR A 82 15.22 3.72 13.82
N PRO A 83 14.81 4.75 14.59
CA PRO A 83 13.62 4.63 15.43
C PRO A 83 12.47 4.10 14.59
N ASN A 84 11.93 2.94 15.00
CA ASN A 84 10.75 2.26 14.44
C ASN A 84 9.47 3.09 14.67
N GLU A 85 9.56 4.41 14.64
CA GLU A 85 8.41 5.27 14.82
C GLU A 85 7.94 5.79 13.48
N LEU A 86 6.66 5.56 13.22
CA LEU A 86 5.95 6.21 12.13
C LEU A 86 6.16 7.75 12.22
N PRO A 87 6.57 8.42 11.12
CA PRO A 87 6.76 9.87 11.12
C PRO A 87 5.58 10.62 11.73
N TYR A 88 5.85 11.67 12.52
CA TYR A 88 4.83 12.38 13.30
C TYR A 88 3.62 12.81 12.45
N ARG A 89 3.87 13.27 11.22
CA ARG A 89 2.83 13.67 10.24
C ARG A 89 1.85 12.57 9.85
N TYR A 90 2.23 11.30 10.04
CA TYR A 90 1.39 10.13 9.78
C TYR A 90 0.79 9.53 11.06
N ARG A 91 1.30 9.91 12.24
CA ARG A 91 0.81 9.47 13.56
C ARG A 91 -0.21 10.43 14.15
N TYR A 92 0.06 11.73 14.07
CA TYR A 92 -0.85 12.76 14.58
C TYR A 92 -2.13 12.74 13.75
N GLY A 93 -3.31 12.77 14.37
CA GLY A 93 -4.59 12.68 13.65
C GLY A 93 -4.80 11.37 12.88
N ALA A 94 -4.25 10.25 13.36
CA ALA A 94 -4.39 8.95 12.72
C ALA A 94 -5.81 8.38 12.85
N LEU A 95 -6.68 8.78 11.92
CA LEU A 95 -8.10 8.44 11.84
C LEU A 95 -8.42 7.31 10.85
N SER A 96 -7.44 6.83 10.09
CA SER A 96 -7.60 5.72 9.13
C SER A 96 -6.86 4.48 9.60
N LYS A 97 -7.28 3.33 9.09
CA LYS A 97 -6.56 2.05 9.21
C LYS A 97 -5.50 1.92 8.10
N SER A 98 -4.39 1.23 8.38
CA SER A 98 -3.32 0.95 7.41
C SER A 98 -3.77 0.03 6.27
N ARG A 99 -4.92 -0.65 6.40
CA ARG A 99 -5.51 -1.48 5.34
C ARG A 99 -5.51 -0.82 3.97
N THR A 100 -5.88 0.46 3.89
CA THR A 100 -5.91 1.19 2.62
C THR A 100 -4.50 1.32 2.04
N ILE A 101 -3.51 1.77 2.82
CA ILE A 101 -2.14 1.93 2.31
C ILE A 101 -1.49 0.59 1.92
N ILE A 102 -1.79 -0.49 2.66
CA ILE A 102 -1.35 -1.85 2.34
C ILE A 102 -1.89 -2.27 0.97
N ASN A 103 -3.18 -2.06 0.70
CA ASN A 103 -3.78 -2.38 -0.60
C ASN A 103 -3.11 -1.61 -1.74
N LEU A 104 -2.81 -0.32 -1.54
CA LEU A 104 -2.12 0.51 -2.52
C LEU A 104 -0.71 -0.03 -2.83
N PHE A 105 0.06 -0.38 -1.80
CA PHE A 105 1.40 -0.94 -2.00
C PHE A 105 1.39 -2.33 -2.65
N ASN A 106 0.42 -3.18 -2.32
CA ASN A 106 0.29 -4.50 -2.95
C ASN A 106 -0.02 -4.38 -4.45
N TYR A 107 -0.87 -3.41 -4.84
CA TYR A 107 -1.08 -3.10 -6.26
C TYR A 107 0.20 -2.58 -6.92
N ILE A 108 0.90 -1.64 -6.28
CA ILE A 108 2.15 -1.07 -6.84
C ILE A 108 3.19 -2.17 -7.08
N GLU A 109 3.35 -3.08 -6.12
CA GLU A 109 4.23 -4.24 -6.28
C GLU A 109 3.81 -5.16 -7.42
N THR A 110 2.52 -5.46 -7.53
CA THR A 110 1.99 -6.35 -8.56
C THR A 110 2.14 -5.74 -9.96
N ALA A 111 1.85 -4.44 -10.12
CA ALA A 111 1.80 -3.77 -11.41
C ALA A 111 3.15 -3.18 -11.85
N TYR A 112 3.98 -2.69 -10.92
CA TYR A 112 5.22 -1.97 -11.21
C TYR A 112 6.46 -2.58 -10.55
N GLY A 113 6.30 -3.65 -9.76
CA GLY A 113 7.38 -4.41 -9.15
C GLY A 113 7.79 -3.95 -7.75
N LEU A 114 8.40 -4.89 -7.01
CA LEU A 114 8.86 -4.70 -5.64
C LEU A 114 9.82 -3.50 -5.48
N LYS A 115 10.69 -3.27 -6.46
CA LYS A 115 11.67 -2.16 -6.43
C LYS A 115 10.99 -0.80 -6.26
N LEU A 116 9.89 -0.54 -6.96
CA LEU A 116 9.16 0.72 -6.84
C LEU A 116 8.46 0.83 -5.47
N LYS A 117 7.82 -0.24 -5.00
CA LYS A 117 7.21 -0.29 -3.66
C LYS A 117 8.23 0.06 -2.57
N LEU A 118 9.40 -0.57 -2.57
CA LEU A 118 10.46 -0.32 -1.58
C LEU A 118 10.95 1.12 -1.62
N ALA A 119 11.18 1.67 -2.83
CA ALA A 119 11.63 3.05 -3.00
C ALA A 119 10.58 4.08 -2.50
N LEU A 120 9.29 3.81 -2.69
CA LEU A 120 8.22 4.68 -2.19
C LEU A 120 8.09 4.61 -0.67
N ILE A 121 8.17 3.41 -0.09
CA ILE A 121 8.15 3.24 1.38
C ILE A 121 9.31 3.99 2.02
N GLU A 122 10.51 3.88 1.44
CA GLU A 122 11.68 4.61 1.88
C GLU A 122 11.50 6.13 1.79
N GLN A 123 10.98 6.66 0.68
CA GLN A 123 10.73 8.09 0.53
C GLN A 123 9.68 8.62 1.51
N LEU A 124 8.69 7.81 1.87
CA LEU A 124 7.72 8.15 2.91
C LEU A 124 8.32 8.00 4.32
N GLY A 125 9.42 7.26 4.47
CA GLY A 125 10.03 6.98 5.78
C GLY A 125 9.09 6.22 6.71
N ILE A 126 8.19 5.38 6.17
CA ILE A 126 7.32 4.55 7.02
C ILE A 126 8.04 3.26 7.40
N PRO A 127 7.89 2.80 8.66
CA PRO A 127 8.42 1.52 9.06
C PRO A 127 7.59 0.39 8.45
N SER A 128 8.23 -0.74 8.23
CA SER A 128 7.68 -1.90 7.55
C SER A 128 6.64 -2.65 8.34
N TYR A 129 6.79 -2.70 9.67
CA TYR A 129 5.79 -3.32 10.54
C TYR A 129 4.40 -2.69 10.37
N LEU A 130 4.33 -1.42 9.92
CA LEU A 130 3.06 -0.76 9.60
C LEU A 130 2.27 -1.50 8.53
N LEU A 131 2.96 -2.20 7.63
CA LEU A 131 2.38 -2.95 6.51
C LEU A 131 2.07 -4.41 6.88
N ASP A 132 2.56 -4.90 8.02
CA ASP A 132 2.34 -6.28 8.48
C ASP A 132 0.96 -6.47 9.12
N SER A 133 0.31 -5.40 9.56
CA SER A 133 -1.04 -5.45 10.13
C SER A 133 -1.94 -4.35 9.57
N PRO A 134 -3.16 -4.68 9.11
CA PRO A 134 -4.13 -3.71 8.61
C PRO A 134 -4.77 -2.84 9.71
N GLU A 135 -4.50 -3.14 10.98
CA GLU A 135 -5.17 -2.51 12.12
C GLU A 135 -4.43 -1.28 12.66
N HIS A 136 -3.20 -1.05 12.21
CA HIS A 136 -2.44 0.14 12.58
C HIS A 136 -3.19 1.40 12.17
N GLN A 137 -3.16 2.41 13.06
CA GLN A 137 -3.72 3.72 12.75
C GLN A 137 -2.71 4.53 11.94
N ILE A 138 -3.19 5.17 10.88
CA ILE A 138 -2.44 6.10 10.04
C ILE A 138 -3.26 7.37 9.80
N ASN A 139 -2.57 8.48 9.59
CA ASN A 139 -3.17 9.70 9.08
C ASN A 139 -3.33 9.63 7.56
N ILE A 140 -4.41 10.20 7.04
CA ILE A 140 -4.69 10.34 5.59
C ILE A 140 -3.55 10.99 4.81
N ASN A 141 -2.71 11.81 5.46
CA ASN A 141 -1.49 12.40 4.91
C ASN A 141 -0.54 11.37 4.31
N LEU A 142 -0.54 10.12 4.80
CA LEU A 142 0.26 9.06 4.21
C LEU A 142 -0.21 8.70 2.79
N ILE A 143 -1.53 8.62 2.60
CA ILE A 143 -2.14 8.36 1.28
C ILE A 143 -1.95 9.59 0.37
N THR A 144 -2.12 10.80 0.91
CA THR A 144 -1.86 12.06 0.21
C THR A 144 -0.43 12.11 -0.34
N ASP A 145 0.58 11.83 0.48
CA ASP A 145 1.96 11.86 0.05
C ASP A 145 2.29 10.77 -0.95
N LEU A 146 1.77 9.55 -0.74
CA LEU A 146 1.91 8.48 -1.72
C LEU A 146 1.36 8.95 -3.08
N CYS A 147 0.17 9.56 -3.11
CA CYS A 147 -0.40 10.07 -4.35
C CYS A 147 0.50 11.15 -5.00
N HIS A 148 1.07 12.07 -4.22
CA HIS A 148 2.01 13.06 -4.74
C HIS A 148 3.28 12.43 -5.30
N LEU A 149 3.84 11.40 -4.65
CA LEU A 149 5.01 10.67 -5.15
C LEU A 149 4.69 9.95 -6.46
N LEU A 150 3.54 9.30 -6.55
CA LEU A 150 3.08 8.60 -7.74
C LEU A 150 2.84 9.58 -8.91
N GLN A 151 2.25 10.74 -8.63
CA GLN A 151 2.06 11.79 -9.63
C GLN A 151 3.41 12.30 -10.17
N LYS A 152 4.42 12.49 -9.32
CA LYS A 152 5.77 12.92 -9.73
C LYS A 152 6.46 11.93 -10.68
N ILE A 153 6.16 10.63 -10.57
CA ILE A 153 6.69 9.60 -11.47
C ILE A 153 5.76 9.31 -12.67
N GLY A 154 4.72 10.11 -12.86
CA GLY A 154 3.89 10.10 -14.07
C GLY A 154 2.60 9.30 -14.00
N PHE A 155 2.11 8.93 -12.80
CA PHE A 155 0.80 8.27 -12.69
C PHE A 155 -0.32 9.12 -13.28
N THR A 156 -1.10 8.50 -14.14
CA THR A 156 -2.30 9.04 -14.77
C THR A 156 -3.52 8.91 -13.86
N LYS A 157 -4.58 9.66 -14.19
CA LYS A 157 -5.88 9.55 -13.49
C LYS A 157 -6.43 8.12 -13.48
N SER A 158 -6.25 7.39 -14.57
CA SER A 158 -6.70 5.99 -14.71
C SER A 158 -5.95 5.07 -13.74
N GLU A 159 -4.64 5.28 -13.57
CA GLU A 159 -3.83 4.49 -12.64
C GLU A 159 -4.24 4.74 -11.18
N PHE A 160 -4.63 5.97 -10.82
CA PHE A 160 -5.22 6.24 -9.50
C PHE A 160 -6.56 5.52 -9.29
N VAL A 161 -7.40 5.42 -10.31
CA VAL A 161 -8.64 4.62 -10.21
C VAL A 161 -8.29 3.12 -10.06
N ASN A 162 -7.31 2.62 -10.81
CA ASN A 162 -6.87 1.22 -10.74
C ASN A 162 -6.29 0.85 -9.37
N LEU A 163 -5.57 1.76 -8.70
CA LEU A 163 -5.14 1.60 -7.32
C LEU A 163 -6.32 1.28 -6.38
N GLY A 164 -7.43 2.00 -6.53
CA GLY A 164 -8.65 1.76 -5.76
C GLY A 164 -9.33 0.44 -6.12
N LEU A 165 -9.40 0.12 -7.41
CA LEU A 165 -10.01 -1.13 -7.91
C LEU A 165 -9.32 -2.39 -7.38
N ALA A 166 -8.01 -2.30 -7.13
CA ALA A 166 -7.22 -3.40 -6.58
C ALA A 166 -7.71 -3.86 -5.18
N SER A 167 -8.41 -2.98 -4.44
CA SER A 167 -8.98 -3.32 -3.13
C SER A 167 -9.95 -4.49 -3.18
N PHE A 168 -10.61 -4.76 -4.32
CA PHE A 168 -11.44 -5.95 -4.48
C PHE A 168 -10.61 -7.23 -4.31
N TYR A 169 -9.51 -7.36 -5.05
CA TYR A 169 -8.72 -8.59 -5.08
C TYR A 169 -8.05 -8.87 -3.73
N THR A 170 -7.61 -7.82 -3.02
CA THR A 170 -7.03 -7.99 -1.68
C THR A 170 -8.07 -8.40 -0.65
N ASN A 171 -9.30 -7.90 -0.76
CA ASN A 171 -10.32 -8.13 0.26
C ASN A 171 -11.26 -9.30 -0.05
N TYR A 172 -11.34 -9.77 -1.30
CA TYR A 172 -12.31 -10.79 -1.70
C TYR A 172 -12.25 -12.06 -0.84
N GLY A 173 -11.04 -12.56 -0.56
CA GLY A 173 -10.88 -13.79 0.23
C GLY A 173 -11.04 -13.63 1.74
N ASN A 174 -10.92 -12.41 2.27
CA ASN A 174 -10.83 -12.17 3.71
C ASN A 174 -12.21 -12.01 4.38
N SER A 175 -12.22 -11.84 5.71
CA SER A 175 -13.43 -11.67 6.50
C SER A 175 -14.28 -10.46 6.08
N PHE A 176 -13.65 -9.36 5.68
CA PHE A 176 -14.34 -8.18 5.18
C PHE A 176 -15.04 -8.45 3.84
N GLY A 177 -14.36 -9.09 2.88
CA GLY A 177 -15.01 -9.49 1.63
C GLY A 177 -16.13 -10.50 1.83
N GLN A 178 -15.95 -11.48 2.73
CA GLN A 178 -17.00 -12.42 3.10
C GLN A 178 -18.20 -11.73 3.73
N TYR A 179 -17.95 -10.71 4.57
CA TYR A 179 -19.00 -9.89 5.16
C TYR A 179 -19.78 -9.12 4.08
N LEU A 180 -19.10 -8.44 3.16
CA LEU A 180 -19.75 -7.70 2.08
C LEU A 180 -20.63 -8.58 1.19
N ARG A 181 -20.27 -9.86 0.97
CA ARG A 181 -21.08 -10.82 0.21
C ARG A 181 -22.37 -11.29 0.90
N LYS A 182 -22.55 -11.00 2.18
CA LYS A 182 -23.75 -11.43 2.93
C LYS A 182 -24.94 -10.49 2.75
N HIS A 183 -24.73 -9.29 2.20
CA HIS A 183 -25.82 -8.37 1.92
C HIS A 183 -26.74 -8.93 0.84
N ARG A 184 -28.05 -8.68 0.97
CA ARG A 184 -29.08 -9.22 0.07
C ARG A 184 -29.11 -8.50 -1.27
N ASN A 185 -28.81 -7.21 -1.26
CA ASN A 185 -28.83 -6.36 -2.44
C ASN A 185 -27.86 -5.17 -2.28
N ILE A 186 -27.73 -4.40 -3.37
CA ILE A 186 -26.79 -3.27 -3.45
C ILE A 186 -27.15 -2.14 -2.47
N GLU A 187 -28.44 -1.93 -2.21
CA GLU A 187 -28.95 -0.93 -1.27
C GLU A 187 -28.48 -1.21 0.15
N GLU A 188 -28.72 -2.42 0.63
CA GLU A 188 -28.33 -2.84 1.97
C GLU A 188 -26.81 -2.72 2.17
N MET A 189 -26.02 -3.11 1.17
CA MET A 189 -24.56 -3.02 1.26
C MET A 189 -24.06 -1.57 1.33
N PHE A 190 -24.63 -0.67 0.52
CA PHE A 190 -24.21 0.72 0.51
C PHE A 190 -24.73 1.51 1.72
N ASP A 191 -25.90 1.15 2.25
CA ASP A 191 -26.41 1.70 3.50
C ASP A 191 -25.51 1.31 4.67
N ASP A 192 -25.18 0.02 4.79
CA ASP A 192 -24.25 -0.48 5.82
C ASP A 192 -22.85 0.13 5.67
N LEU A 193 -22.37 0.30 4.43
CA LEU A 193 -21.09 0.95 4.18
C LEU A 193 -21.07 2.40 4.65
N CYS A 194 -22.11 3.17 4.35
CA CYS A 194 -22.16 4.58 4.71
C CYS A 194 -22.40 4.77 6.22
N SER A 195 -23.30 3.96 6.79
CA SER A 195 -23.79 4.11 8.16
C SER A 195 -22.91 3.42 9.22
N ASN A 196 -22.32 2.27 8.92
CA ASN A 196 -21.59 1.45 9.89
C ASN A 196 -20.11 1.29 9.54
N LEU A 197 -19.80 0.71 8.37
CA LEU A 197 -18.42 0.29 8.04
C LEU A 197 -17.47 1.47 7.86
N SER A 198 -17.97 2.62 7.40
CA SER A 198 -17.12 3.80 7.21
C SER A 198 -16.43 4.22 8.51
N HIS A 199 -17.12 4.14 9.64
CA HIS A 199 -16.58 4.49 10.96
C HIS A 199 -15.52 3.51 11.47
N GLU A 200 -15.53 2.26 11.00
CA GLU A 200 -14.55 1.25 11.39
C GLU A 200 -13.22 1.41 10.64
N PHE A 201 -13.28 1.76 9.36
CA PHE A 201 -12.10 1.75 8.48
C PHE A 201 -11.55 3.14 8.14
N GLU A 202 -12.40 4.16 8.09
CA GLU A 202 -12.05 5.48 7.57
C GLU A 202 -12.81 6.62 8.29
N LYS A 203 -12.24 7.14 9.38
CA LYS A 203 -12.88 8.20 10.17
C LYS A 203 -12.59 9.62 9.68
N ASN A 204 -11.77 9.80 8.64
CA ASN A 204 -11.53 11.13 8.09
C ASN A 204 -12.74 11.68 7.31
N PHE A 205 -13.65 10.81 6.89
CA PHE A 205 -14.81 11.19 6.07
C PHE A 205 -16.09 10.58 6.63
N SER A 206 -17.17 11.36 6.57
CA SER A 206 -18.52 10.84 6.67
C SER A 206 -19.07 10.57 5.27
N TYR A 207 -19.80 9.47 5.14
CA TYR A 207 -20.43 9.06 3.89
C TYR A 207 -21.94 9.02 4.08
N LYS A 208 -22.69 9.41 3.05
CA LYS A 208 -24.14 9.39 3.07
C LYS A 208 -24.67 9.00 1.70
N LEU A 209 -25.70 8.15 1.67
CA LEU A 209 -26.48 7.90 0.47
C LEU A 209 -27.41 9.08 0.20
N GLU A 210 -27.28 9.67 -0.99
CA GLU A 210 -28.21 10.70 -1.46
C GLU A 210 -29.37 10.09 -2.24
N HIS A 211 -29.06 9.13 -3.10
CA HIS A 211 -30.00 8.53 -4.03
C HIS A 211 -29.65 7.07 -4.29
N ILE A 212 -30.67 6.24 -4.44
CA ILE A 212 -30.55 4.86 -4.87
C ILE A 212 -31.71 4.50 -5.79
N ASN A 213 -31.39 3.80 -6.87
CA ASN A 213 -32.35 3.12 -7.73
C ASN A 213 -31.76 1.81 -8.25
N ASP A 214 -32.49 1.14 -9.14
CA ASP A 214 -32.17 -0.20 -9.64
C ASP A 214 -30.76 -0.35 -10.23
N ASN A 215 -30.18 0.72 -10.80
CA ASN A 215 -28.89 0.66 -11.52
C ASN A 215 -27.91 1.78 -11.14
N ASN A 216 -28.26 2.63 -10.18
CA ASN A 216 -27.46 3.80 -9.80
C ASN A 216 -27.54 4.07 -8.30
N ILE A 217 -26.37 4.36 -7.71
CA ILE A 217 -26.22 4.83 -6.33
C ILE A 217 -25.43 6.12 -6.32
N ILE A 218 -25.84 7.08 -5.50
CA ILE A 218 -25.12 8.32 -5.28
C ILE A 218 -24.61 8.38 -3.84
N VAL A 219 -23.29 8.39 -3.68
CA VAL A 219 -22.61 8.54 -2.39
C VAL A 219 -22.03 9.95 -2.25
N LEU A 220 -22.38 10.63 -1.16
CA LEU A 220 -21.76 11.88 -0.73
C LEU A 220 -20.64 11.57 0.26
N ALA A 221 -19.49 12.20 0.08
CA ALA A 221 -18.36 12.11 1.00
C ALA A 221 -17.94 13.51 1.46
N LYS A 222 -17.88 13.73 2.77
CA LYS A 222 -17.47 15.00 3.37
C LYS A 222 -16.42 14.73 4.46
N PRO A 223 -15.35 15.54 4.59
CA PRO A 223 -14.45 15.41 5.73
C PRO A 223 -15.20 15.59 7.06
N THR A 224 -14.91 14.75 8.05
CA THR A 224 -15.48 14.89 9.40
C THR A 224 -14.94 16.15 10.07
N GLU A 225 -15.70 16.76 10.99
CA GLU A 225 -15.21 17.93 11.73
C GLU A 225 -13.96 17.59 12.55
N GLN A 226 -13.90 16.38 13.13
CA GLN A 226 -12.71 15.87 13.81
C GLN A 226 -11.47 15.86 12.88
N ALA A 227 -11.62 15.38 11.65
CA ALA A 227 -10.50 15.38 10.70
C ALA A 227 -10.05 16.79 10.32
N LYS A 228 -11.00 17.70 10.12
CA LYS A 228 -10.70 19.10 9.80
C LYS A 228 -9.94 19.80 10.92
N GLU A 229 -10.38 19.61 12.16
CA GLU A 229 -9.75 20.17 13.35
C GLU A 229 -8.33 19.61 13.53
N LEU A 230 -8.19 18.28 13.51
CA LEU A 230 -6.89 17.62 13.70
C LEU A 230 -5.91 17.96 12.57
N LEU A 231 -6.38 18.12 11.32
CA LEU A 231 -5.51 18.46 10.20
C LEU A 231 -5.32 19.96 9.98
N GLY A 232 -6.09 20.80 10.66
CA GLY A 232 -6.09 22.25 10.46
C GLY A 232 -6.48 22.67 9.03
N THR A 233 -7.30 21.89 8.32
CA THR A 233 -7.70 22.17 6.94
C THR A 233 -9.12 21.67 6.62
N HIS A 234 -9.81 22.38 5.73
CA HIS A 234 -11.07 21.90 5.17
C HIS A 234 -10.87 20.90 4.02
N LEU A 235 -9.67 20.87 3.42
CA LEU A 235 -9.31 20.02 2.28
C LEU A 235 -8.55 18.79 2.75
N VAL A 236 -9.28 17.77 3.22
CA VAL A 236 -8.69 16.52 3.71
C VAL A 236 -8.38 15.58 2.54
N GLY A 237 -7.10 15.27 2.30
CA GLY A 237 -6.64 14.40 1.21
C GLY A 237 -6.08 15.15 -0.01
N THR A 238 -6.24 14.59 -1.21
CA THR A 238 -5.90 15.23 -2.51
C THR A 238 -6.92 14.87 -3.60
N PRO A 239 -6.94 15.57 -4.76
CA PRO A 239 -7.72 15.16 -5.92
C PRO A 239 -7.45 13.72 -6.37
N ASP A 240 -6.19 13.26 -6.30
CA ASP A 240 -5.78 11.91 -6.69
C ASP A 240 -6.22 10.86 -5.67
N ALA A 241 -6.26 11.21 -4.39
CA ALA A 241 -6.88 10.35 -3.37
C ALA A 241 -8.40 10.18 -3.62
N CYS A 242 -9.10 11.20 -4.14
CA CYS A 242 -10.49 11.05 -4.57
C CYS A 242 -10.64 10.07 -5.76
N LEU A 243 -9.70 10.06 -6.71
CA LEU A 243 -9.69 9.08 -7.81
C LEU A 243 -9.46 7.66 -7.29
N THR A 244 -8.60 7.51 -6.29
CA THR A 244 -8.41 6.23 -5.60
C THR A 244 -9.71 5.77 -4.94
N LYS A 245 -10.44 6.66 -4.24
CA LYS A 245 -11.76 6.33 -3.67
C LYS A 245 -12.81 5.99 -4.73
N GLN A 246 -12.80 6.66 -5.88
CA GLN A 246 -13.65 6.31 -7.02
C GLN A 246 -13.42 4.85 -7.44
N GLY A 247 -12.16 4.41 -7.51
CA GLY A 247 -11.81 3.01 -7.77
C GLY A 247 -12.32 2.06 -6.68
N VAL A 248 -12.20 2.42 -5.40
CA VAL A 248 -12.73 1.62 -4.29
C VAL A 248 -14.25 1.46 -4.39
N PHE A 249 -14.98 2.56 -4.64
CA PHE A 249 -16.44 2.49 -4.80
C PHE A 249 -16.89 1.60 -5.95
N ALA A 250 -16.10 1.54 -7.02
CA ALA A 250 -16.37 0.68 -8.16
C ALA A 250 -16.25 -0.83 -7.82
N THR A 251 -15.60 -1.17 -6.70
CA THR A 251 -15.45 -2.57 -6.29
C THR A 251 -16.67 -3.15 -5.59
N PHE A 252 -17.48 -2.32 -4.91
CA PHE A 252 -18.54 -2.83 -4.04
C PHE A 252 -19.59 -3.66 -4.79
N PRO A 253 -20.16 -3.23 -5.93
CA PRO A 253 -21.10 -4.06 -6.69
C PRO A 253 -20.56 -5.45 -7.02
N ARG A 254 -19.25 -5.60 -7.24
CA ARG A 254 -18.63 -6.90 -7.59
C ARG A 254 -18.76 -7.95 -6.48
N TYR A 255 -18.92 -7.54 -5.21
CA TYR A 255 -19.17 -8.50 -4.12
C TYR A 255 -20.55 -9.16 -4.24
N LEU A 256 -21.52 -8.51 -4.88
CA LEU A 256 -22.87 -9.06 -5.09
C LEU A 256 -23.04 -9.70 -6.48
N GLY A 257 -21.95 -9.88 -7.23
CA GLY A 257 -21.97 -10.55 -8.53
C GLY A 257 -22.20 -9.65 -9.74
N TYR A 258 -22.32 -8.33 -9.56
CA TYR A 258 -22.34 -7.39 -10.68
C TYR A 258 -21.01 -7.44 -11.44
N GLN A 259 -21.07 -7.53 -12.77
CA GLN A 259 -19.88 -7.74 -13.59
C GLN A 259 -19.10 -6.44 -13.78
N TYR A 260 -19.83 -5.34 -13.93
CA TYR A 260 -19.26 -4.03 -14.22
C TYR A 260 -19.88 -2.96 -13.34
N SER A 261 -19.05 -2.00 -12.95
CA SER A 261 -19.54 -0.74 -12.40
C SER A 261 -18.70 0.42 -12.92
N LYS A 262 -19.36 1.55 -13.15
CA LYS A 262 -18.74 2.80 -13.53
C LYS A 262 -19.03 3.81 -12.45
N VAL A 263 -17.98 4.32 -11.81
CA VAL A 263 -18.08 5.39 -10.84
C VAL A 263 -17.61 6.69 -11.47
N GLU A 264 -18.41 7.74 -11.35
CA GLU A 264 -18.09 9.09 -11.80
C GLU A 264 -18.10 10.05 -10.61
N LYS A 265 -17.03 10.83 -10.46
CA LYS A 265 -16.96 11.93 -9.50
C LYS A 265 -17.63 13.17 -10.12
N THR A 266 -18.85 13.48 -9.71
CA THR A 266 -19.64 14.59 -10.28
C THR A 266 -19.44 15.92 -9.57
N HIS A 267 -19.00 15.88 -8.31
CA HIS A 267 -18.62 17.06 -7.51
C HIS A 267 -17.34 16.72 -6.74
N CYS A 268 -16.48 17.72 -6.55
CA CYS A 268 -15.20 17.54 -5.87
C CYS A 268 -14.94 18.68 -4.88
N LEU A 269 -14.55 18.32 -3.66
CA LEU A 269 -14.15 19.29 -2.63
C LEU A 269 -13.02 20.23 -3.09
N TYR A 270 -12.15 19.74 -3.99
CA TYR A 270 -11.04 20.49 -4.57
C TYR A 270 -11.43 21.37 -5.77
N GLU A 271 -12.70 21.34 -6.18
CA GLU A 271 -13.27 22.13 -7.29
C GLU A 271 -14.31 23.13 -6.75
N ASN A 272 -14.10 23.63 -5.53
CA ASN A 272 -14.97 24.59 -4.81
C ASN A 272 -16.37 24.07 -4.45
N HIS A 273 -16.58 22.76 -4.43
CA HIS A 273 -17.80 22.18 -3.85
C HIS A 273 -17.64 21.91 -2.35
N SER A 274 -18.75 21.87 -1.61
CA SER A 274 -18.73 21.63 -0.15
C SER A 274 -18.51 20.16 0.24
N LEU A 275 -18.61 19.24 -0.73
CA LEU A 275 -18.47 17.80 -0.58
C LEU A 275 -18.01 17.15 -1.90
N THR A 276 -17.66 15.88 -1.85
CA THR A 276 -17.40 15.07 -3.05
C THR A 276 -18.57 14.13 -3.30
N LYS A 277 -19.01 14.01 -4.56
CA LYS A 277 -20.17 13.20 -4.97
C LYS A 277 -19.75 12.13 -5.97
N TYR A 278 -20.05 10.87 -5.65
CA TYR A 278 -19.75 9.71 -6.50
C TYR A 278 -21.06 9.10 -7.01
N SER A 279 -21.23 9.06 -8.33
CA SER A 279 -22.34 8.37 -9.01
C SER A 279 -21.85 7.01 -9.47
N ILE A 280 -22.47 5.94 -8.96
CA ILE A 280 -22.05 4.56 -9.12
C ILE A 280 -23.12 3.87 -9.96
N ASN A 281 -22.82 3.62 -11.24
CA ASN A 281 -23.69 2.87 -12.14
C ASN A 281 -23.21 1.42 -12.20
N PHE A 282 -24.11 0.44 -12.10
CA PHE A 282 -23.75 -0.98 -12.08
C PHE A 282 -24.65 -1.81 -12.99
N TYR A 283 -24.10 -2.90 -13.53
CA TYR A 283 -24.69 -3.73 -14.58
C TYR A 283 -24.36 -5.22 -14.38
#